data_AF-A0A8S8YA53-F1
#
_entry.id   AF-A0A8S8YA53-F1
#
_cell.length_a   1.000
_cell.length_b   1.000
_cell.length_c   1.000
_cell.angle_alpha   90.00
_cell.angle_beta   90.00
_cell.angle_gamma   90.00
#
_symmetry.space_group_name_H-M   'P 1'
#
loop_
_entity.id
_entity.type
_entity.pdbx_description
1 polymer ?
#
loop_
_entity_poly.entity_id
_entity_poly.type
_entity_poly.pdbx_seq_one_letter_code
_entity_poly.pdbx_strand_id
1 'polypeptide(L)'
;MVLPFRRKGSGKDDDEPVDQDIEDIMNEAEGLSEEEEPVVQEPVEEETGDELDLKEKMAKSARTVIDTCMDLRRGENILIVCDSTTTEVGQALHDAASLRSDRVLLVVMPKGRHHGEEPPTPVANLMRQQQVVIAPTRYSLTHTRAVRQAIKDGSRVATMPGMTVEMFTEGGMSADFNIIKKNIGEMNNLLRRKRIVNVKSDSGTNVTFEVNWREWKLDDNGICNRPRMLTNLPAGKIFTLPREGTMNGTIVIDGSWDSALVDEPVVLQIENGLVVDVKGGTVAAQIRQTFGEAAKRLKAKDQENVWTIAEFGFGMNPNARLAGNVLEDEKKLGTAYFSIGDNTTLGGSAAVGIQVPGVMRAPACGLTKPCSSKTGRSSPIEAASVAQVLLTAHRAETPVRVQSNAATAAVHARAYGRLDQRRLRTRPPLLLRRLLPALLLRTLLWPTLLRGLLLPGLRLRRWLSRLCLGLSRCGALSERTANRGDGFGKRGRLLCGR
;
A
#
# COMPACT_ATOMS: atom_id res chain seq x y z
N MET A 1 -24.63 -7.72 61.69
CA MET A 1 -24.22 -9.14 61.75
C MET A 1 -23.02 -9.26 60.82
N VAL A 2 -21.77 -9.52 61.22
CA VAL A 2 -21.14 -10.04 62.45
C VAL A 2 -19.84 -9.24 62.69
N LEU A 3 -19.45 -9.13 63.96
CA LEU A 3 -18.40 -8.26 64.54
C LEU A 3 -16.95 -8.70 64.24
N PRO A 4 -15.96 -7.79 64.32
CA PRO A 4 -14.53 -8.10 64.27
C PRO A 4 -13.98 -8.43 65.67
N PHE A 5 -13.23 -9.54 65.81
CA PHE A 5 -12.59 -9.89 67.07
C PHE A 5 -11.29 -9.10 67.30
N ARG A 6 -11.23 -8.53 68.50
CA ARG A 6 -10.28 -7.57 69.05
C ARG A 6 -9.22 -8.28 69.90
N ARG A 7 -7.98 -7.78 69.84
CA ARG A 7 -6.80 -8.15 70.67
C ARG A 7 -7.03 -8.01 72.19
N LYS A 8 -6.28 -8.82 72.95
CA LYS A 8 -5.76 -8.61 74.33
C LYS A 8 -4.32 -9.17 74.32
N GLY A 9 -3.24 -8.59 74.85
CA GLY A 9 -3.02 -7.38 75.66
C GLY A 9 -2.25 -7.71 76.95
N SER A 10 -0.92 -7.52 76.96
CA SER A 10 0.00 -7.31 78.11
C SER A 10 1.45 -7.48 77.60
N GLY A 11 2.49 -6.70 77.85
CA GLY A 11 2.79 -5.65 78.82
C GLY A 11 4.20 -5.91 79.39
N LYS A 12 5.10 -4.91 79.27
CA LYS A 12 6.44 -4.71 79.90
C LYS A 12 7.72 -5.31 79.28
N ASP A 13 8.59 -4.37 78.87
CA ASP A 13 10.01 -4.17 79.20
C ASP A 13 10.90 -5.40 79.50
N ASP A 14 11.94 -5.59 78.67
CA ASP A 14 13.38 -5.48 79.02
C ASP A 14 14.26 -6.33 78.06
N ASP A 15 15.35 -5.70 77.62
CA ASP A 15 16.64 -6.22 77.11
C ASP A 15 16.71 -7.33 76.03
N GLU A 16 17.42 -7.00 74.95
CA GLU A 16 17.86 -7.95 73.90
C GLU A 16 18.66 -9.13 74.49
N PRO A 17 18.54 -10.31 73.86
CA PRO A 17 19.73 -10.84 73.22
C PRO A 17 19.43 -11.24 71.77
N VAL A 18 20.36 -10.92 70.88
CA VAL A 18 20.38 -11.33 69.47
C VAL A 18 20.35 -12.86 69.42
N ASP A 19 19.27 -13.43 68.87
CA ASP A 19 19.10 -14.88 68.68
C ASP A 19 20.27 -15.44 67.86
N GLN A 20 21.01 -16.36 68.48
CA GLN A 20 22.11 -17.14 67.90
C GLN A 20 21.66 -18.11 66.80
N ASP A 21 20.37 -18.10 66.44
CA ASP A 21 19.76 -19.00 65.47
C ASP A 21 19.88 -18.51 64.00
N ILE A 22 20.42 -17.30 63.75
CA ILE A 22 20.65 -16.78 62.39
C ILE A 22 22.05 -17.09 61.86
N GLU A 23 23.08 -17.19 62.72
CA GLU A 23 24.45 -17.50 62.28
C GLU A 23 24.65 -18.99 61.97
N ASP A 24 23.91 -19.89 62.63
CA ASP A 24 24.00 -21.33 62.35
C ASP A 24 23.32 -21.72 61.02
N ILE A 25 22.31 -20.97 60.57
CA ILE A 25 21.70 -21.15 59.25
C ILE A 25 22.61 -20.62 58.12
N MET A 26 23.41 -19.59 58.40
CA MET A 26 24.36 -19.06 57.42
C MET A 26 25.61 -19.95 57.27
N ASN A 27 26.02 -20.67 58.31
CA ASN A 27 27.20 -21.57 58.27
C ASN A 27 26.93 -22.97 57.70
N GLU A 28 25.68 -23.42 57.55
CA GLU A 28 25.37 -24.65 56.80
C GLU A 28 25.32 -24.45 55.28
N ALA A 29 25.35 -23.19 54.80
CA ALA A 29 25.30 -22.86 53.37
C ALA A 29 26.69 -22.74 52.70
N GLU A 30 27.79 -22.67 53.47
CA GLU A 30 29.16 -22.51 52.92
C GLU A 30 29.96 -23.84 52.85
N GLY A 31 29.31 -24.98 53.07
CA GLY A 31 29.97 -26.28 53.27
C GLY A 31 29.78 -27.34 52.17
N LEU A 32 29.38 -26.99 50.93
CA LEU A 32 29.28 -27.95 49.84
C LEU A 32 30.26 -27.62 48.71
N SER A 33 31.22 -28.52 48.60
CA SER A 33 32.29 -28.61 47.61
C SER A 33 31.81 -28.45 46.17
N GLU A 34 32.64 -27.77 45.38
CA GLU A 34 32.63 -27.73 43.92
C GLU A 34 32.64 -29.16 43.34
N GLU A 35 31.47 -29.69 43.00
CA GLU A 35 31.35 -30.70 41.95
C GLU A 35 30.97 -29.96 40.67
N GLU A 36 31.87 -29.98 39.68
CA GLU A 36 31.62 -29.48 38.33
C GLU A 36 30.44 -30.26 37.73
N GLU A 37 29.23 -29.70 37.79
CA GLU A 37 28.14 -30.17 36.95
C GLU A 37 28.52 -29.95 35.48
N PRO A 38 28.41 -30.96 34.61
CA PRO A 38 28.68 -30.76 33.20
C PRO A 38 27.64 -29.79 32.67
N VAL A 39 28.10 -28.62 32.24
CA VAL A 39 27.31 -27.66 31.46
C VAL A 39 26.76 -28.42 30.24
N VAL A 40 25.49 -28.82 30.33
CA VAL A 40 24.74 -29.25 29.16
C VAL A 40 24.57 -27.99 28.33
N GLN A 41 25.50 -27.78 27.40
CA GLN A 41 25.33 -26.82 26.33
C GLN A 41 24.07 -27.27 25.59
N GLU A 42 22.97 -26.53 25.78
CA GLU A 42 21.86 -26.59 24.84
C GLU A 42 22.48 -26.44 23.45
N PRO A 43 22.17 -27.34 22.50
CA PRO A 43 22.72 -27.21 21.17
C PRO A 43 22.25 -25.85 20.64
N VAL A 44 23.20 -24.94 20.46
CA VAL A 44 22.97 -23.76 19.62
C VAL A 44 22.70 -24.36 18.25
N GLU A 45 21.42 -24.48 17.92
CA GLU A 45 21.00 -24.87 16.58
C GLU A 45 21.69 -23.89 15.63
N GLU A 46 22.66 -24.38 14.86
CA GLU A 46 23.29 -23.61 13.80
C GLU A 46 22.17 -23.26 12.82
N GLU A 47 21.63 -22.02 12.94
CA GLU A 47 20.61 -21.50 12.04
C GLU A 47 21.10 -21.75 10.60
N THR A 48 20.34 -22.51 9.83
CA THR A 48 20.75 -22.88 8.48
C THR A 48 20.83 -21.61 7.62
N GLY A 49 21.71 -21.60 6.61
CA GLY A 49 21.91 -20.39 5.76
C GLY A 49 20.61 -19.85 5.13
N ASP A 50 19.64 -20.73 4.89
CA ASP A 50 18.32 -20.39 4.35
C ASP A 50 17.40 -19.74 5.41
N GLU A 51 17.50 -20.13 6.69
CA GLU A 51 16.74 -19.52 7.79
C GLU A 51 17.25 -18.11 8.11
N LEU A 52 18.56 -17.91 8.08
CA LEU A 52 19.19 -16.60 8.23
C LEU A 52 18.73 -15.63 7.12
N ASP A 53 18.69 -16.09 5.87
CA ASP A 53 18.20 -15.30 4.73
C ASP A 53 16.70 -14.97 4.87
N LEU A 54 15.88 -15.92 5.32
CA LEU A 54 14.46 -15.69 5.54
C LEU A 54 14.21 -14.63 6.63
N LYS A 55 14.91 -14.72 7.76
CA LYS A 55 14.83 -13.77 8.87
C LYS A 55 15.26 -12.37 8.44
N GLU A 56 16.30 -12.26 7.62
CA GLU A 56 16.74 -10.98 7.06
C GLU A 56 15.69 -10.37 6.12
N LYS A 57 15.09 -11.19 5.24
CA LYS A 57 13.98 -10.78 4.36
C LYS A 57 12.75 -10.32 5.17
N MET A 58 12.37 -11.07 6.19
CA MET A 58 11.26 -10.70 7.10
C MET A 58 11.54 -9.36 7.77
N ALA A 59 12.75 -9.18 8.32
CA ALA A 59 13.15 -7.94 8.96
C ALA A 59 13.18 -6.76 7.97
N LYS A 60 13.60 -6.99 6.72
CA LYS A 60 13.59 -5.97 5.65
C LYS A 60 12.17 -5.52 5.33
N SER A 61 11.25 -6.46 5.10
CA SER A 61 9.85 -6.14 4.81
C SER A 61 9.16 -5.45 6.00
N ALA A 62 9.45 -5.90 7.22
CA ALA A 62 8.97 -5.24 8.43
C ALA A 62 9.47 -3.79 8.53
N ARG A 63 10.76 -3.54 8.29
CA ARG A 63 11.30 -2.17 8.21
C ARG A 63 10.62 -1.34 7.13
N THR A 64 10.32 -1.91 5.95
CA THR A 64 9.54 -1.19 4.92
C THR A 64 8.17 -0.77 5.44
N VAL A 65 7.44 -1.66 6.11
CA VAL A 65 6.13 -1.33 6.70
C VAL A 65 6.26 -0.22 7.75
N ILE A 66 7.20 -0.38 8.67
CA ILE A 66 7.38 0.51 9.82
C ILE A 66 7.90 1.89 9.39
N ASP A 67 8.94 1.94 8.57
CA ASP A 67 9.65 3.17 8.23
C ASP A 67 9.05 3.89 7.03
N THR A 68 8.67 3.13 5.99
CA THR A 68 8.23 3.72 4.72
C THR A 68 6.72 3.84 4.65
N CYS A 69 5.99 2.75 4.90
CA CYS A 69 4.53 2.76 4.79
C CYS A 69 3.89 3.56 5.92
N MET A 70 4.23 3.25 7.16
CA MET A 70 3.56 3.81 8.34
C MET A 70 4.28 5.05 8.93
N ASP A 71 5.52 5.33 8.51
CA ASP A 71 6.35 6.46 8.96
C ASP A 71 6.32 6.59 10.49
N LEU A 72 6.67 5.51 11.19
CA LEU A 72 6.63 5.47 12.66
C LEU A 72 7.57 6.51 13.27
N ARG A 73 7.05 7.24 14.25
CA ARG A 73 7.80 8.26 14.98
C ARG A 73 8.08 7.80 16.41
N ARG A 74 9.18 8.31 16.95
CA ARG A 74 9.53 8.11 18.37
C ARG A 74 8.39 8.59 19.26
N GLY A 75 8.00 7.75 20.22
CA GLY A 75 6.97 8.08 21.21
C GLY A 75 5.52 7.89 20.76
N GLU A 76 5.27 7.39 19.54
CA GLU A 76 3.93 6.97 19.14
C GLU A 76 3.57 5.64 19.82
N ASN A 77 2.30 5.50 20.27
CA ASN A 77 1.79 4.23 20.73
C ASN A 77 1.38 3.40 19.50
N ILE A 78 1.94 2.19 19.42
CA ILE A 78 1.78 1.30 18.29
C ILE A 78 1.15 0.01 18.79
N LEU A 79 0.12 -0.46 18.08
CA LEU A 79 -0.50 -1.75 18.32
C LEU A 79 -0.39 -2.62 17.08
N ILE A 80 0.16 -3.80 17.27
CA ILE A 80 0.21 -4.86 16.27
C ILE A 80 -0.80 -5.92 16.69
N VAL A 81 -1.76 -6.20 15.81
CA VAL A 81 -2.82 -7.18 16.05
C VAL A 81 -2.65 -8.34 15.08
N CYS A 82 -2.28 -9.51 15.60
CA CYS A 82 -2.17 -10.74 14.83
C CYS A 82 -3.10 -11.83 15.34
N ASP A 83 -3.18 -12.93 14.62
CA ASP A 83 -3.82 -14.16 15.09
C ASP A 83 -2.81 -15.31 15.09
N SER A 84 -3.27 -16.49 15.48
CA SER A 84 -2.43 -17.69 15.57
C SER A 84 -1.82 -18.14 14.23
N THR A 85 -2.29 -17.59 13.09
CA THR A 85 -1.79 -17.95 11.75
C THR A 85 -0.78 -16.93 11.21
N THR A 86 -0.68 -15.74 11.81
CA THR A 86 0.15 -14.62 11.35
C THR A 86 1.13 -14.14 12.42
N THR A 87 1.38 -14.97 13.44
CA THR A 87 2.20 -14.61 14.60
C THR A 87 3.63 -14.25 14.20
N GLU A 88 4.24 -14.99 13.28
CA GLU A 88 5.61 -14.71 12.78
C GLU A 88 5.73 -13.33 12.13
N VAL A 89 4.76 -12.96 11.28
CA VAL A 89 4.69 -11.62 10.66
C VAL A 89 4.47 -10.55 11.73
N GLY A 90 3.60 -10.82 12.70
CA GLY A 90 3.35 -9.95 13.85
C GLY A 90 4.61 -9.69 14.67
N GLN A 91 5.40 -10.74 14.94
CA GLN A 91 6.65 -10.64 15.68
C GLN A 91 7.69 -9.83 14.90
N ALA A 92 7.89 -10.10 13.62
CA ALA A 92 8.82 -9.33 12.78
C ALA A 92 8.47 -7.84 12.74
N LEU A 93 7.18 -7.51 12.66
CA LEU A 93 6.69 -6.12 12.74
C LEU A 93 6.93 -5.50 14.12
N HIS A 94 6.75 -6.28 15.20
CA HIS A 94 6.99 -5.84 16.56
C HIS A 94 8.46 -5.50 16.78
N ASP A 95 9.36 -6.37 16.33
CA ASP A 95 10.80 -6.19 16.48
C ASP A 95 11.25 -4.94 15.70
N ALA A 96 10.79 -4.77 14.46
CA ALA A 96 11.07 -3.58 13.68
C ALA A 96 10.49 -2.29 14.30
N ALA A 97 9.27 -2.35 14.85
CA ALA A 97 8.62 -1.20 15.50
C ALA A 97 9.32 -0.81 16.81
N SER A 98 9.81 -1.79 17.56
CA SER A 98 10.51 -1.59 18.84
C SER A 98 11.85 -0.85 18.66
N LEU A 99 12.46 -0.94 17.48
CA LEU A 99 13.64 -0.13 17.12
C LEU A 99 13.30 1.37 16.92
N ARG A 100 12.03 1.72 16.75
CA ARG A 100 11.56 3.09 16.49
C ARG A 100 10.85 3.74 17.67
N SER A 101 10.15 2.96 18.49
CA SER A 101 9.39 3.45 19.65
C SER A 101 9.41 2.40 20.77
N ASP A 102 9.49 2.85 22.02
CA ASP A 102 9.43 1.97 23.20
C ASP A 102 7.98 1.61 23.60
N ARG A 103 6.99 2.08 22.82
CA ARG A 103 5.56 2.03 23.15
C ARG A 103 4.81 1.13 22.16
N VAL A 104 5.30 -0.09 21.99
CA VAL A 104 4.75 -1.10 21.06
C VAL A 104 4.04 -2.19 21.85
N LEU A 105 2.84 -2.54 21.42
CA LEU A 105 2.09 -3.69 21.93
C LEU A 105 1.85 -4.68 20.81
N LEU A 106 2.18 -5.95 21.05
CA LEU A 106 1.77 -7.07 20.20
C LEU A 106 0.62 -7.81 20.88
N VAL A 107 -0.49 -7.96 20.17
CA VAL A 107 -1.68 -8.67 20.65
C VAL A 107 -2.02 -9.79 19.68
N VAL A 108 -2.04 -11.02 20.20
CA VAL A 108 -2.55 -12.19 19.49
C VAL A 108 -4.02 -12.36 19.85
N MET A 109 -4.93 -12.15 18.89
CA MET A 109 -6.36 -12.34 19.06
C MET A 109 -6.81 -13.71 18.51
N PRO A 110 -7.97 -14.23 18.95
CA PRO A 110 -8.57 -15.39 18.33
C PRO A 110 -8.81 -15.16 16.83
N LYS A 111 -8.60 -16.21 16.03
CA LYS A 111 -8.85 -16.18 14.60
C LYS A 111 -10.33 -15.90 14.32
N GLY A 112 -10.61 -14.95 13.44
CA GLY A 112 -11.96 -14.72 12.90
C GLY A 112 -12.45 -15.90 12.05
N ARG A 113 -13.72 -15.84 11.64
CA ARG A 113 -14.40 -16.83 10.79
C ARG A 113 -14.56 -16.34 9.36
N HIS A 114 -14.72 -15.03 9.16
CA HIS A 114 -14.87 -14.41 7.85
C HIS A 114 -14.34 -12.96 7.84
N HIS A 115 -14.10 -12.40 6.65
CA HIS A 115 -13.71 -10.99 6.50
C HIS A 115 -14.78 -10.06 7.11
N GLY A 116 -14.35 -8.99 7.77
CA GLY A 116 -15.24 -8.01 8.39
C GLY A 116 -15.83 -8.42 9.73
N GLU A 117 -15.44 -9.56 10.30
CA GLU A 117 -15.79 -9.91 11.68
C GLU A 117 -15.16 -8.93 12.67
N GLU A 118 -15.93 -8.50 13.67
CA GLU A 118 -15.41 -7.58 14.69
C GLU A 118 -14.39 -8.28 15.58
N PRO A 119 -13.25 -7.63 15.89
CA PRO A 119 -12.31 -8.17 16.86
C PRO A 119 -12.93 -8.16 18.27
N PRO A 120 -12.41 -8.96 19.22
CA PRO A 120 -12.88 -8.95 20.59
C PRO A 120 -12.86 -7.54 21.20
N THR A 121 -13.84 -7.23 22.05
CA THR A 121 -14.00 -5.89 22.67
C THR A 121 -12.71 -5.32 23.29
N PRO A 122 -11.87 -6.11 24.01
CA PRO A 122 -10.60 -5.60 24.51
C PRO A 122 -9.64 -5.12 23.41
N VAL A 123 -9.54 -5.88 22.31
CA VAL A 123 -8.71 -5.54 21.15
C VAL A 123 -9.25 -4.29 20.47
N ALA A 124 -10.58 -4.21 20.25
CA ALA A 124 -11.22 -3.04 19.67
C ALA A 124 -10.97 -1.77 20.51
N ASN A 125 -11.03 -1.88 21.84
CA ASN A 125 -10.74 -0.76 22.74
C ASN A 125 -9.28 -0.34 22.69
N LEU A 126 -8.35 -1.31 22.63
CA LEU A 126 -6.94 -1.02 22.44
C LEU A 126 -6.72 -0.29 21.12
N MET A 127 -7.26 -0.76 20.00
CA MET A 127 -7.09 -0.12 18.69
C MET A 127 -7.43 1.38 18.70
N ARG A 128 -8.45 1.80 19.46
CA ARG A 128 -8.89 3.20 19.56
C ARG A 128 -7.95 4.11 20.34
N GLN A 129 -7.14 3.56 21.23
CA GLN A 129 -6.24 4.31 22.11
C GLN A 129 -4.85 4.54 21.51
N GLN A 130 -4.61 4.02 20.31
CA GLN A 130 -3.28 3.92 19.70
C GLN A 130 -3.19 4.86 18.51
N GLN A 131 -2.02 5.45 18.28
CA GLN A 131 -1.80 6.32 17.13
C GLN A 131 -1.61 5.50 15.85
N VAL A 132 -1.03 4.31 15.98
CA VAL A 132 -0.74 3.40 14.87
C VAL A 132 -1.29 2.02 15.17
N VAL A 133 -2.03 1.45 14.21
CA VAL A 133 -2.50 0.06 14.27
C VAL A 133 -2.05 -0.68 13.02
N ILE A 134 -1.36 -1.80 13.21
CA ILE A 134 -0.94 -2.70 12.11
C ILE A 134 -1.58 -4.06 12.38
N ALA A 135 -2.40 -4.56 11.46
CA ALA A 135 -3.18 -5.77 11.69
C ALA A 135 -2.89 -6.85 10.63
N PRO A 136 -1.79 -7.61 10.76
CA PRO A 136 -1.58 -8.84 10.00
C PRO A 136 -2.47 -9.95 10.55
N THR A 137 -3.56 -10.26 9.86
CA THR A 137 -4.60 -11.20 10.32
C THR A 137 -5.03 -12.09 9.17
N ARG A 138 -5.54 -13.29 9.42
CA ARG A 138 -6.04 -14.17 8.34
C ARG A 138 -7.23 -13.53 7.62
N TYR A 139 -8.18 -13.01 8.38
CA TYR A 139 -9.38 -12.37 7.86
C TYR A 139 -9.31 -10.86 8.05
N SER A 140 -9.82 -10.13 7.07
CA SER A 140 -9.67 -8.67 7.03
C SER A 140 -10.46 -7.97 8.13
N LEU A 141 -9.79 -7.08 8.86
CA LEU A 141 -10.40 -6.13 9.79
C LEU A 141 -10.75 -4.78 9.12
N THR A 142 -10.41 -4.56 7.85
CA THR A 142 -10.50 -3.26 7.15
C THR A 142 -11.89 -2.61 7.26
N HIS A 143 -12.96 -3.41 7.13
CA HIS A 143 -14.34 -2.92 7.12
C HIS A 143 -15.08 -3.09 8.45
N THR A 144 -14.37 -3.30 9.56
CA THR A 144 -14.94 -3.45 10.90
C THR A 144 -15.30 -2.10 11.52
N ARG A 145 -16.24 -2.09 12.48
CA ARG A 145 -16.52 -0.90 13.30
C ARG A 145 -15.33 -0.54 14.17
N ALA A 146 -14.57 -1.52 14.65
CA ALA A 146 -13.34 -1.28 15.39
C ALA A 146 -12.34 -0.40 14.62
N VAL A 147 -12.01 -0.76 13.36
CA VAL A 147 -11.11 0.05 12.51
C VAL A 147 -11.71 1.42 12.21
N ARG A 148 -12.99 1.49 11.82
CA ARG A 148 -13.66 2.79 11.55
C ARG A 148 -13.59 3.73 12.76
N GLN A 149 -13.79 3.19 13.96
CA GLN A 149 -13.77 3.97 15.19
C GLN A 149 -12.35 4.39 15.58
N ALA A 150 -11.34 3.52 15.43
CA ALA A 150 -9.94 3.88 15.65
C ALA A 150 -9.51 5.03 14.71
N ILE A 151 -9.84 4.92 13.42
CA ILE A 151 -9.60 5.98 12.43
C ILE A 151 -10.28 7.30 12.83
N LYS A 152 -11.53 7.23 13.30
CA LYS A 152 -12.29 8.40 13.77
C LYS A 152 -11.61 9.06 14.98
N ASP A 153 -11.06 8.26 15.88
CA ASP A 153 -10.38 8.71 17.10
C ASP A 153 -8.96 9.23 16.83
N GLY A 154 -8.41 9.02 15.62
CA GLY A 154 -7.16 9.62 15.15
C GLY A 154 -6.12 8.63 14.65
N SER A 155 -6.32 7.33 14.88
CA SER A 155 -5.37 6.28 14.51
C SER A 155 -5.17 6.22 12.99
N ARG A 156 -3.97 5.85 12.57
CA ARG A 156 -3.72 5.39 11.21
C ARG A 156 -3.55 3.88 11.21
N VAL A 157 -4.17 3.22 10.24
CA VAL A 157 -4.35 1.76 10.26
C VAL A 157 -3.82 1.14 8.98
N ALA A 158 -2.97 0.12 9.11
CA ALA A 158 -2.62 -0.79 8.03
C ALA A 158 -3.18 -2.18 8.32
N THR A 159 -3.90 -2.75 7.35
CA THR A 159 -4.48 -4.09 7.46
C THR A 159 -3.86 -5.02 6.42
N MET A 160 -3.51 -6.22 6.81
CA MET A 160 -2.76 -7.17 5.98
C MET A 160 -3.46 -8.54 5.98
N PRO A 161 -4.66 -8.65 5.36
CA PRO A 161 -5.44 -9.86 5.41
C PRO A 161 -4.79 -11.01 4.65
N GLY A 162 -4.72 -12.18 5.27
CA GLY A 162 -4.18 -13.39 4.64
C GLY A 162 -2.69 -13.30 4.31
N MET A 163 -1.95 -12.43 4.99
CA MET A 163 -0.50 -12.28 4.81
C MET A 163 0.23 -13.54 5.24
N THR A 164 0.82 -14.25 4.29
CA THR A 164 1.74 -15.36 4.56
C THR A 164 3.17 -14.85 4.67
N VAL A 165 4.06 -15.65 5.26
CA VAL A 165 5.50 -15.35 5.33
C VAL A 165 6.06 -15.12 3.92
N GLU A 166 5.73 -15.99 2.98
CA GLU A 166 6.15 -15.87 1.58
C GLU A 166 5.70 -14.56 0.93
N MET A 167 4.43 -14.15 1.13
CA MET A 167 3.93 -12.88 0.59
C MET A 167 4.53 -11.65 1.28
N PHE A 168 5.03 -11.82 2.50
CA PHE A 168 5.66 -10.74 3.25
C PHE A 168 7.11 -10.56 2.82
N THR A 169 7.83 -11.65 2.55
CA THR A 169 9.25 -11.64 2.16
C THR A 169 9.44 -11.45 0.66
N GLU A 170 8.51 -11.96 -0.14
CA GLU A 170 8.52 -11.92 -1.60
C GLU A 170 7.32 -11.19 -2.17
N GLY A 171 7.31 -10.99 -3.48
CA GLY A 171 6.14 -10.46 -4.18
C GLY A 171 5.84 -9.00 -3.85
N GLY A 172 4.56 -8.66 -3.68
CA GLY A 172 4.07 -7.29 -3.57
C GLY A 172 4.65 -6.48 -2.40
N MET A 173 5.06 -7.11 -1.30
CA MET A 173 5.66 -6.41 -0.14
C MET A 173 7.11 -6.00 -0.36
N SER A 174 7.82 -6.66 -1.28
CA SER A 174 9.20 -6.33 -1.64
C SER A 174 9.34 -5.08 -2.50
N ALA A 175 8.22 -4.51 -2.95
CA ALA A 175 8.18 -3.34 -3.83
C ALA A 175 8.55 -2.04 -3.11
N ASP A 176 9.09 -1.08 -3.87
CA ASP A 176 9.30 0.28 -3.37
C ASP A 176 7.99 1.08 -3.42
N PHE A 177 7.36 1.25 -2.25
CA PHE A 177 6.10 2.00 -2.12
C PHE A 177 6.24 3.49 -2.46
N ASN A 178 7.44 4.08 -2.40
CA ASN A 178 7.64 5.46 -2.83
C ASN A 178 7.52 5.58 -4.36
N ILE A 179 8.07 4.60 -5.09
CA ILE A 179 7.93 4.51 -6.55
C ILE A 179 6.47 4.26 -6.92
N ILE A 180 5.79 3.33 -6.24
CA ILE A 180 4.35 3.08 -6.45
C ILE A 180 3.53 4.37 -6.23
N LYS A 181 3.79 5.10 -5.14
CA LYS A 181 3.12 6.38 -4.86
C LYS A 181 3.38 7.44 -5.94
N LYS A 182 4.62 7.55 -6.43
CA LYS A 182 4.95 8.44 -7.54
C LYS A 182 4.16 8.07 -8.79
N ASN A 183 4.19 6.80 -9.19
CA ASN A 183 3.52 6.29 -10.39
C ASN A 183 1.99 6.49 -10.31
N ILE A 184 1.37 6.19 -9.15
CA ILE A 184 -0.05 6.44 -8.92
C ILE A 184 -0.36 7.95 -8.98
N GLY A 185 0.52 8.80 -8.45
CA GLY A 185 0.39 10.25 -8.54
C GLY A 185 0.40 10.78 -9.98
N GLU A 186 1.24 10.21 -10.85
CA GLU A 186 1.31 10.55 -12.27
C GLU A 186 0.03 10.15 -13.02
N MET A 187 -0.60 9.03 -12.63
CA MET A 187 -1.88 8.58 -13.21
C MET A 187 -3.03 9.56 -12.98
N ASN A 188 -3.00 10.36 -11.91
CA ASN A 188 -4.04 11.34 -11.62
C ASN A 188 -4.29 12.29 -12.80
N ASN A 189 -3.22 12.77 -13.45
CA ASN A 189 -3.32 13.69 -14.59
C ASN A 189 -3.94 13.02 -15.82
N LEU A 190 -3.70 11.72 -16.00
CA LEU A 190 -4.23 10.93 -17.13
C LEU A 190 -5.70 10.57 -16.94
N LEU A 191 -6.09 10.21 -15.71
CA LEU A 191 -7.47 9.87 -15.36
C LEU A 191 -8.38 11.11 -15.34
N ARG A 192 -7.81 12.29 -15.07
CA ARG A 192 -8.56 13.54 -15.01
C ARG A 192 -9.30 13.82 -16.32
N ARG A 193 -10.60 14.12 -16.19
CA ARG A 193 -11.50 14.49 -17.32
C ARG A 193 -11.77 13.36 -18.32
N LYS A 194 -11.23 12.16 -18.14
CA LYS A 194 -11.61 10.96 -18.89
C LYS A 194 -12.81 10.34 -18.19
N ARG A 195 -13.86 10.03 -18.94
CA ARG A 195 -15.12 9.53 -18.37
C ARG A 195 -15.57 8.22 -18.98
N ILE A 196 -14.98 7.81 -20.10
CA ILE A 196 -15.32 6.55 -20.76
C ILE A 196 -14.07 5.67 -20.69
N VAL A 197 -14.25 4.47 -20.14
CA VAL A 197 -13.25 3.43 -20.07
C VAL A 197 -13.61 2.36 -21.08
N ASN A 198 -12.63 1.94 -21.88
CA ASN A 198 -12.74 0.80 -22.78
C ASN A 198 -11.69 -0.22 -22.37
N VAL A 199 -12.10 -1.44 -22.06
CA VAL A 199 -11.18 -2.52 -21.69
C VAL A 199 -11.24 -3.58 -22.76
N LYS A 200 -10.08 -3.92 -23.33
CA LYS A 200 -9.93 -4.93 -24.36
C LYS A 200 -8.84 -5.92 -23.99
N SER A 201 -8.99 -7.20 -24.35
CA SER A 201 -7.91 -8.18 -24.24
C SER A 201 -7.92 -9.13 -25.42
N ASP A 202 -6.78 -9.77 -25.69
CA ASP A 202 -6.66 -10.80 -26.72
C ASP A 202 -7.50 -12.05 -26.38
N SER A 203 -7.76 -12.27 -25.08
CA SER A 203 -8.66 -13.32 -24.57
C SER A 203 -10.14 -13.10 -24.92
N GLY A 204 -10.50 -11.95 -25.51
CA GLY A 204 -11.87 -11.65 -25.98
C GLY A 204 -12.63 -10.65 -25.11
N THR A 205 -12.01 -10.03 -24.10
CA THR A 205 -12.66 -8.94 -23.36
C THR A 205 -12.86 -7.75 -24.29
N ASN A 206 -14.06 -7.18 -24.27
CA ASN A 206 -14.40 -5.95 -24.93
C ASN A 206 -15.58 -5.33 -24.19
N VAL A 207 -15.29 -4.43 -23.27
CA VAL A 207 -16.30 -3.78 -22.42
C VAL A 207 -16.07 -2.27 -22.39
N THR A 208 -17.17 -1.52 -22.41
CA THR A 208 -17.17 -0.06 -22.33
C THR A 208 -18.10 0.38 -21.21
N PHE A 209 -17.67 1.36 -20.41
CA PHE A 209 -18.46 1.94 -19.33
C PHE A 209 -18.06 3.36 -19.01
N GLU A 210 -18.93 4.08 -18.31
CA GLU A 210 -18.63 5.41 -17.80
C GLU A 210 -18.09 5.35 -16.37
N VAL A 211 -17.23 6.32 -16.03
CA VAL A 211 -16.71 6.54 -14.68
C VAL A 211 -16.81 8.02 -14.33
N ASN A 212 -17.06 8.31 -13.05
CA ASN A 212 -16.88 9.66 -12.55
C ASN A 212 -15.39 9.90 -12.32
N TRP A 213 -14.78 10.77 -13.14
CA TRP A 213 -13.35 11.06 -13.04
C TRP A 213 -12.88 11.58 -11.66
N ARG A 214 -13.80 12.05 -10.81
CA ARG A 214 -13.51 12.51 -9.44
C ARG A 214 -13.49 11.39 -8.40
N GLU A 215 -14.02 10.21 -8.73
CA GLU A 215 -14.22 9.11 -7.79
C GLU A 215 -13.10 8.07 -7.82
N TRP A 216 -12.15 8.21 -8.74
CA TRP A 216 -10.93 7.39 -8.74
C TRP A 216 -10.22 7.46 -7.40
N LYS A 217 -10.02 6.29 -6.79
CA LYS A 217 -9.26 6.09 -5.56
C LYS A 217 -7.79 5.88 -5.92
N LEU A 218 -6.96 6.81 -5.45
CA LEU A 218 -5.49 6.82 -5.65
C LEU A 218 -4.74 6.63 -4.32
N ASP A 219 -5.49 6.39 -3.24
CA ASP A 219 -4.94 6.35 -1.88
C ASP A 219 -4.30 5.00 -1.55
N ASP A 220 -4.53 3.94 -2.36
CA ASP A 220 -3.92 2.62 -2.17
C ASP A 220 -2.49 2.54 -2.75
N ASN A 221 -1.66 3.48 -2.32
CA ASN A 221 -0.25 3.59 -2.70
C ASN A 221 0.73 3.05 -1.63
N GLY A 222 0.21 2.55 -0.51
CA GLY A 222 0.98 1.94 0.57
C GLY A 222 1.57 2.93 1.57
N ILE A 223 1.42 4.24 1.37
CA ILE A 223 1.89 5.25 2.31
C ILE A 223 0.74 5.72 3.20
N CYS A 224 0.81 5.36 4.48
CA CYS A 224 -0.16 5.62 5.53
C CYS A 224 0.52 6.37 6.69
N ASN A 225 0.93 7.62 6.43
CA ASN A 225 1.73 8.42 7.36
C ASN A 225 0.98 9.60 8.00
N ARG A 226 -0.31 9.79 7.68
CA ARG A 226 -1.15 10.83 8.29
C ARG A 226 -2.19 10.21 9.22
N PRO A 227 -2.59 10.92 10.30
CA PRO A 227 -3.70 10.50 11.14
C PRO A 227 -4.95 10.19 10.31
N ARG A 228 -5.76 9.23 10.76
CA ARG A 228 -7.03 8.82 10.13
C ARG A 228 -6.89 8.23 8.72
N MET A 229 -5.70 7.77 8.34
CA MET A 229 -5.51 7.02 7.11
C MET A 229 -5.76 5.52 7.32
N LEU A 230 -6.19 4.86 6.24
CA LEU A 230 -6.37 3.41 6.16
C LEU A 230 -5.70 2.92 4.89
N THR A 231 -4.94 1.83 4.99
CA THR A 231 -4.36 1.16 3.83
C THR A 231 -4.38 -0.35 3.99
N ASN A 232 -4.28 -1.05 2.86
CA ASN A 232 -4.03 -2.47 2.81
C ASN A 232 -2.61 -2.71 2.31
N LEU A 233 -1.85 -3.59 2.96
CA LEU A 233 -0.50 -3.97 2.52
C LEU A 233 -0.45 -5.45 2.12
N PRO A 234 0.15 -5.83 0.97
CA PRO A 234 0.79 -4.94 -0.01
C PRO A 234 -0.22 -4.01 -0.67
N ALA A 235 0.23 -2.84 -1.10
CA ALA A 235 -0.56 -1.83 -1.79
C ALA A 235 -0.17 -1.72 -3.27
N GLY A 236 -0.85 -0.85 -4.01
CA GLY A 236 -0.54 -0.54 -5.39
C GLY A 236 -1.68 -0.91 -6.34
N LYS A 237 -2.87 -0.36 -6.10
CA LYS A 237 -3.96 -0.39 -7.10
C LYS A 237 -4.63 0.97 -7.20
N ILE A 238 -5.24 1.19 -8.36
CA ILE A 238 -6.13 2.32 -8.61
C ILE A 238 -7.49 1.72 -8.96
N PHE A 239 -8.55 2.24 -8.35
CA PHE A 239 -9.89 1.69 -8.54
C PHE A 239 -10.97 2.77 -8.48
N THR A 240 -12.14 2.45 -9.03
CA THR A 240 -13.30 3.33 -9.05
C THR A 240 -14.57 2.49 -9.12
N LEU A 241 -15.68 3.07 -8.68
CA LEU A 241 -17.01 2.57 -8.98
C LEU A 241 -17.33 2.90 -10.45
N PRO A 242 -17.65 1.91 -11.31
CA PRO A 242 -18.25 2.18 -12.61
C PRO A 242 -19.61 2.85 -12.43
N ARG A 243 -19.98 3.77 -13.33
CA ARG A 243 -21.30 4.39 -13.29
C ARG A 243 -22.35 3.30 -13.54
N GLU A 244 -23.19 3.07 -12.55
CA GLU A 244 -24.27 2.07 -12.59
C GLU A 244 -25.13 2.26 -13.86
N GLY A 245 -25.53 1.17 -14.50
CA GLY A 245 -26.33 1.22 -15.73
C GLY A 245 -25.56 1.45 -17.02
N THR A 246 -24.25 1.76 -16.99
CA THR A 246 -23.51 2.17 -18.21
C THR A 246 -22.63 1.10 -18.84
N MET A 247 -22.28 0.05 -18.09
CA MET A 247 -21.35 -0.96 -18.57
C MET A 247 -22.04 -1.95 -19.50
N ASN A 248 -21.47 -2.14 -20.68
CA ASN A 248 -21.96 -3.11 -21.67
C ASN A 248 -20.79 -3.78 -22.38
N GLY A 249 -20.92 -5.09 -22.62
CA GLY A 249 -19.97 -5.88 -23.39
C GLY A 249 -19.62 -7.22 -22.73
N THR A 250 -18.42 -7.72 -23.01
CA THR A 250 -17.95 -9.02 -22.53
C THR A 250 -16.68 -8.85 -21.71
N ILE A 251 -16.62 -9.46 -20.53
CA ILE A 251 -15.41 -9.55 -19.69
C ILE A 251 -14.95 -11.01 -19.65
N VAL A 252 -13.69 -11.26 -19.93
CA VAL A 252 -13.04 -12.57 -19.83
C VAL A 252 -12.02 -12.54 -18.70
N ILE A 253 -12.27 -13.35 -17.66
CA ILE A 253 -11.40 -13.51 -16.50
C ILE A 253 -10.47 -14.70 -16.75
N ASP A 254 -9.16 -14.43 -16.84
CA ASP A 254 -8.11 -15.42 -17.12
C ASP A 254 -6.97 -15.42 -16.07
N GLY A 255 -7.07 -14.59 -15.03
CA GLY A 255 -6.09 -14.48 -13.95
C GLY A 255 -6.50 -15.29 -12.73
N SER A 256 -7.36 -14.70 -11.91
CA SER A 256 -7.89 -15.31 -10.69
C SER A 256 -9.35 -14.92 -10.42
N TRP A 257 -10.03 -15.75 -9.66
CA TRP A 257 -11.38 -15.55 -9.17
C TRP A 257 -11.45 -15.94 -7.69
N ASP A 258 -11.88 -15.01 -6.82
CA ASP A 258 -12.07 -15.25 -5.38
C ASP A 258 -10.89 -15.95 -4.67
N SER A 259 -9.66 -15.45 -4.87
CA SER A 259 -8.43 -16.03 -4.31
C SER A 259 -8.05 -17.40 -4.89
N ALA A 260 -8.56 -17.79 -6.06
CA ALA A 260 -8.11 -18.97 -6.78
C ALA A 260 -7.68 -18.61 -8.21
N LEU A 261 -6.55 -19.16 -8.66
CA LEU A 261 -6.19 -19.05 -10.07
C LEU A 261 -7.21 -19.81 -10.92
N VAL A 262 -7.58 -19.23 -12.05
CA VAL A 262 -8.49 -19.88 -13.01
C VAL A 262 -7.66 -20.64 -14.04
N ASP A 263 -7.92 -21.95 -14.15
CA ASP A 263 -7.30 -22.81 -15.19
C ASP A 263 -7.95 -22.57 -16.56
N GLU A 264 -9.26 -22.32 -16.57
CA GLU A 264 -10.05 -22.02 -17.76
C GLU A 264 -10.66 -20.62 -17.66
N PRO A 265 -10.64 -19.81 -18.73
CA PRO A 265 -11.23 -18.48 -18.69
C PRO A 265 -12.73 -18.49 -18.41
N VAL A 266 -13.17 -17.57 -17.55
CA VAL A 266 -14.60 -17.33 -17.28
C VAL A 266 -15.05 -16.12 -18.09
N VAL A 267 -16.08 -16.30 -18.91
CA VAL A 267 -16.66 -15.26 -19.76
C VAL A 267 -17.94 -14.72 -19.12
N LEU A 268 -17.96 -13.44 -18.83
CA LEU A 268 -19.10 -12.71 -18.28
C LEU A 268 -19.69 -11.83 -19.39
N GLN A 269 -20.99 -11.92 -19.60
CA GLN A 269 -21.74 -10.99 -20.45
C GLN A 269 -22.40 -9.94 -19.58
N ILE A 270 -22.21 -8.68 -19.93
CA ILE A 270 -22.63 -7.53 -19.12
C ILE A 270 -23.58 -6.67 -19.95
N GLU A 271 -24.76 -6.43 -19.39
CA GLU A 271 -25.75 -5.49 -19.91
C GLU A 271 -26.15 -4.52 -18.81
N ASN A 272 -26.07 -3.22 -19.10
CA ASN A 272 -26.43 -2.15 -18.17
C ASN A 272 -25.81 -2.29 -16.76
N GLY A 273 -24.55 -2.73 -16.68
CA GLY A 273 -23.85 -2.91 -15.39
C GLY A 273 -24.19 -4.18 -14.62
N LEU A 274 -25.00 -5.07 -15.16
CA LEU A 274 -25.36 -6.35 -14.58
C LEU A 274 -24.76 -7.50 -15.41
N VAL A 275 -24.26 -8.52 -14.72
CA VAL A 275 -23.88 -9.78 -15.36
C VAL A 275 -25.16 -10.55 -15.72
N VAL A 276 -25.41 -10.71 -17.02
CA VAL A 276 -26.60 -11.43 -17.53
C VAL A 276 -26.32 -12.88 -17.88
N ASP A 277 -25.06 -13.22 -18.16
CA ASP A 277 -24.64 -14.59 -18.43
C ASP A 277 -23.19 -14.81 -17.98
N VAL A 278 -22.92 -16.03 -17.50
CA VAL A 278 -21.61 -16.49 -17.06
C VAL A 278 -21.33 -17.77 -17.83
N LYS A 279 -20.25 -17.84 -18.60
CA LYS A 279 -19.82 -19.04 -19.34
C LYS A 279 -18.42 -19.46 -18.90
N GLY A 280 -18.14 -20.75 -18.99
CA GLY A 280 -16.87 -21.35 -18.60
C GLY A 280 -17.09 -22.76 -18.03
N GLY A 281 -16.01 -23.35 -17.52
CA GLY A 281 -16.04 -24.67 -16.88
C GLY A 281 -16.54 -24.63 -15.43
N THR A 282 -15.87 -25.37 -14.55
CA THR A 282 -16.27 -25.57 -13.15
C THR A 282 -16.42 -24.26 -12.37
N VAL A 283 -15.53 -23.29 -12.59
CA VAL A 283 -15.55 -22.00 -11.90
C VAL A 283 -16.81 -21.21 -12.25
N ALA A 284 -17.25 -21.22 -13.52
CA ALA A 284 -18.49 -20.56 -13.92
C ALA A 284 -19.72 -21.18 -13.22
N ALA A 285 -19.73 -22.51 -13.02
CA ALA A 285 -20.80 -23.18 -12.27
C ALA A 285 -20.79 -22.77 -10.78
N GLN A 286 -19.61 -22.69 -10.16
CA GLN A 286 -19.46 -22.21 -8.79
C GLN A 286 -19.94 -20.76 -8.62
N ILE A 287 -19.61 -19.88 -9.55
CA ILE A 287 -20.10 -18.48 -9.56
C ILE A 287 -21.63 -18.45 -9.55
N ARG A 288 -22.28 -19.19 -10.46
CA ARG A 288 -23.75 -19.25 -10.52
C ARG A 288 -24.35 -19.78 -9.21
N GLN A 289 -23.71 -20.77 -8.60
CA GLN A 289 -24.17 -21.31 -7.31
C GLN A 289 -24.02 -20.28 -6.18
N THR A 290 -22.82 -19.72 -5.99
CA THR A 290 -22.52 -18.78 -4.89
C THR A 290 -23.39 -17.53 -4.96
N PHE A 291 -23.50 -16.92 -6.14
CA PHE A 291 -24.35 -15.73 -6.32
C PHE A 291 -25.84 -16.08 -6.24
N GLY A 292 -26.25 -17.27 -6.71
CA GLY A 292 -27.62 -17.76 -6.54
C GLY A 292 -27.99 -17.99 -5.07
N GLU A 293 -27.07 -18.51 -4.25
CA GLU A 293 -27.25 -18.65 -2.80
C GLU A 293 -27.30 -17.30 -2.09
N ALA A 294 -26.46 -16.34 -2.50
CA ALA A 294 -26.49 -14.98 -1.99
C ALA A 294 -27.83 -14.29 -2.33
N ALA A 295 -28.30 -14.42 -3.58
CA ALA A 295 -29.58 -13.87 -4.03
C ALA A 295 -30.77 -14.40 -3.21
N LYS A 296 -30.77 -15.69 -2.85
CA LYS A 296 -31.83 -16.29 -2.00
C LYS A 296 -31.95 -15.66 -0.62
N ARG A 297 -30.89 -15.02 -0.12
CA ARG A 297 -30.90 -14.31 1.19
C ARG A 297 -31.50 -12.90 1.08
N LEU A 298 -31.73 -12.40 -0.13
CA LEU A 298 -32.26 -11.07 -0.42
C LEU A 298 -33.74 -11.11 -0.80
N LYS A 299 -34.39 -9.95 -0.66
CA LYS A 299 -35.77 -9.75 -1.11
C LYS A 299 -35.84 -9.88 -2.63
N ALA A 300 -36.94 -10.41 -3.16
CA ALA A 300 -37.14 -10.65 -4.60
C ALA A 300 -36.68 -9.49 -5.51
N LYS A 301 -37.03 -8.26 -5.15
CA LYS A 301 -36.66 -7.04 -5.91
C LYS A 301 -35.17 -6.70 -5.94
N ASP A 302 -34.39 -7.23 -4.99
CA ASP A 302 -32.97 -6.93 -4.81
C ASP A 302 -32.09 -8.13 -5.22
N GLN A 303 -32.71 -9.24 -5.64
CA GLN A 303 -31.98 -10.47 -6.01
C GLN A 303 -31.09 -10.28 -7.23
N GLU A 304 -31.51 -9.48 -8.19
CA GLU A 304 -30.72 -9.18 -9.39
C GLU A 304 -29.47 -8.36 -9.06
N ASN A 305 -29.51 -7.55 -7.99
CA ASN A 305 -28.40 -6.67 -7.62
C ASN A 305 -27.12 -7.44 -7.25
N VAL A 306 -27.20 -8.75 -6.94
CA VAL A 306 -25.99 -9.55 -6.66
C VAL A 306 -25.06 -9.60 -7.87
N TRP A 307 -25.59 -9.42 -9.09
CA TRP A 307 -24.86 -9.46 -10.34
C TRP A 307 -24.31 -8.10 -10.77
N THR A 308 -24.39 -7.09 -9.91
CA THR A 308 -23.91 -5.73 -10.20
C THR A 308 -22.39 -5.71 -10.28
N ILE A 309 -21.84 -5.04 -11.28
CA ILE A 309 -20.41 -4.74 -11.31
C ILE A 309 -20.13 -3.61 -10.31
N ALA A 310 -19.44 -3.95 -9.23
CA ALA A 310 -19.24 -3.12 -8.06
C ALA A 310 -17.97 -2.25 -8.11
N GLU A 311 -16.89 -2.78 -8.66
CA GLU A 311 -15.59 -2.10 -8.66
C GLU A 311 -14.86 -2.42 -9.95
N PHE A 312 -14.18 -1.43 -10.50
CA PHE A 312 -13.17 -1.62 -11.54
C PHE A 312 -11.85 -1.03 -11.07
N GLY A 313 -10.77 -1.77 -11.23
CA GLY A 313 -9.44 -1.29 -10.93
C GLY A 313 -8.34 -1.95 -11.72
N PHE A 314 -7.13 -1.42 -11.59
CA PHE A 314 -5.93 -1.97 -12.18
C PHE A 314 -4.75 -1.87 -11.22
N GLY A 315 -3.88 -2.88 -11.31
CA GLY A 315 -2.72 -3.00 -10.45
C GLY A 315 -1.55 -2.14 -10.92
N MET A 316 -0.77 -1.66 -9.96
CA MET A 316 0.34 -0.72 -10.12
C MET A 316 1.62 -1.20 -9.41
N ASN A 317 1.58 -2.36 -8.75
CA ASN A 317 2.72 -2.93 -8.03
C ASN A 317 3.53 -3.87 -8.94
N PRO A 318 4.79 -3.53 -9.29
CA PRO A 318 5.60 -4.31 -10.24
C PRO A 318 6.04 -5.67 -9.69
N ASN A 319 6.13 -5.83 -8.37
CA ASN A 319 6.62 -7.05 -7.75
C ASN A 319 5.47 -7.99 -7.34
N ALA A 320 4.23 -7.52 -7.37
CA ALA A 320 3.08 -8.36 -7.04
C ALA A 320 2.89 -9.51 -8.05
N ARG A 321 2.55 -10.69 -7.54
CA ARG A 321 2.39 -11.93 -8.30
C ARG A 321 0.91 -12.34 -8.39
N LEU A 322 0.59 -13.23 -9.33
CA LEU A 322 -0.70 -13.93 -9.33
C LEU A 322 -0.48 -15.26 -8.61
N ALA A 323 -0.84 -15.31 -7.32
CA ALA A 323 -0.57 -16.45 -6.44
C ALA A 323 -1.85 -17.11 -5.91
N GLY A 324 -3.04 -16.62 -6.30
CA GLY A 324 -4.29 -17.07 -5.70
C GLY A 324 -4.50 -16.41 -4.35
N ASN A 325 -4.26 -15.11 -4.27
CA ASN A 325 -4.65 -14.30 -3.12
C ASN A 325 -5.19 -12.97 -3.63
N VAL A 326 -6.46 -12.69 -3.33
CA VAL A 326 -7.14 -11.44 -3.70
C VAL A 326 -6.31 -10.21 -3.39
N LEU A 327 -5.59 -10.21 -2.25
CA LEU A 327 -4.86 -9.04 -1.81
C LEU A 327 -3.71 -8.66 -2.75
N GLU A 328 -2.99 -9.63 -3.29
CA GLU A 328 -1.82 -9.39 -4.16
C GLU A 328 -2.20 -9.38 -5.64
N ASP A 329 -3.11 -10.28 -6.05
CA ASP A 329 -3.51 -10.46 -7.45
C ASP A 329 -4.08 -9.17 -8.06
N GLU A 330 -4.90 -8.43 -7.29
CA GLU A 330 -5.51 -7.15 -7.71
C GLU A 330 -4.48 -6.02 -7.93
N LYS A 331 -3.29 -6.16 -7.35
CA LYS A 331 -2.29 -5.09 -7.28
C LYS A 331 -1.17 -5.27 -8.29
N LYS A 332 -1.07 -6.44 -8.91
CA LYS A 332 -0.07 -6.74 -9.92
C LYS A 332 -0.09 -5.73 -11.07
N LEU A 333 1.07 -5.15 -11.36
CA LEU A 333 1.23 -4.24 -12.49
C LEU A 333 0.85 -4.93 -13.80
N GLY A 334 -0.02 -4.28 -14.58
CA GLY A 334 -0.48 -4.79 -15.87
C GLY A 334 -1.76 -5.62 -15.82
N THR A 335 -2.26 -5.96 -14.62
CA THR A 335 -3.58 -6.58 -14.47
C THR A 335 -4.68 -5.52 -14.36
N ALA A 336 -5.90 -5.90 -14.71
CA ALA A 336 -7.10 -5.18 -14.29
C ALA A 336 -8.11 -6.17 -13.73
N TYR A 337 -9.02 -5.70 -12.90
CA TYR A 337 -10.00 -6.55 -12.25
C TYR A 337 -11.37 -5.87 -12.21
N PHE A 338 -12.38 -6.72 -12.13
CA PHE A 338 -13.77 -6.32 -11.92
C PHE A 338 -14.31 -7.08 -10.71
N SER A 339 -14.94 -6.37 -9.79
CA SER A 339 -15.63 -6.97 -8.65
C SER A 339 -17.12 -7.01 -8.89
N ILE A 340 -17.77 -8.09 -8.47
CA ILE A 340 -19.21 -8.31 -8.66
C ILE A 340 -19.88 -8.41 -7.29
N GLY A 341 -20.99 -7.68 -7.11
CA GLY A 341 -21.82 -7.68 -5.92
C GLY A 341 -21.95 -6.30 -5.27
N ASP A 342 -21.62 -6.22 -3.98
CA ASP A 342 -21.87 -5.06 -3.13
C ASP A 342 -20.97 -3.90 -3.50
N ASN A 343 -21.57 -2.72 -3.72
CA ASN A 343 -20.85 -1.51 -4.09
C ASN A 343 -21.12 -0.34 -3.13
N THR A 344 -21.78 -0.61 -1.99
CA THR A 344 -22.18 0.44 -1.02
C THR A 344 -20.98 1.12 -0.38
N THR A 345 -19.86 0.43 -0.24
CA THR A 345 -18.60 0.95 0.31
C THR A 345 -17.99 2.05 -0.56
N LEU A 346 -18.28 2.05 -1.86
CA LEU A 346 -17.84 3.05 -2.84
C LEU A 346 -18.91 4.10 -3.15
N GLY A 347 -20.10 4.00 -2.53
CA GLY A 347 -21.22 4.92 -2.71
C GLY A 347 -22.24 4.50 -3.76
N GLY A 348 -22.23 3.23 -4.20
CA GLY A 348 -23.25 2.68 -5.09
C GLY A 348 -24.54 2.23 -4.37
N SER A 349 -25.47 1.69 -5.14
CA SER A 349 -26.82 1.35 -4.71
C SER A 349 -27.06 -0.14 -4.38
N ALA A 350 -26.17 -1.04 -4.79
CA ALA A 350 -26.30 -2.48 -4.62
C ALA A 350 -25.80 -2.94 -3.23
N ALA A 351 -26.73 -3.05 -2.27
CA ALA A 351 -26.49 -3.58 -0.93
C ALA A 351 -26.83 -5.08 -0.87
N VAL A 352 -25.85 -5.93 -1.13
CA VAL A 352 -26.06 -7.39 -1.29
C VAL A 352 -25.19 -8.25 -0.37
N GLY A 353 -24.18 -7.67 0.29
CA GLY A 353 -23.37 -8.36 1.29
C GLY A 353 -22.40 -9.42 0.75
N ILE A 354 -22.23 -9.51 -0.56
CA ILE A 354 -21.21 -10.32 -1.23
C ILE A 354 -20.46 -9.43 -2.21
N GLN A 355 -19.14 -9.51 -2.26
CA GLN A 355 -18.33 -8.81 -3.27
C GLN A 355 -17.16 -9.73 -3.65
N VAL A 356 -17.09 -10.14 -4.91
CA VAL A 356 -16.07 -11.08 -5.39
C VAL A 356 -15.30 -10.46 -6.56
N PRO A 357 -13.97 -10.31 -6.46
CA PRO A 357 -13.13 -9.82 -7.54
C PRO A 357 -12.73 -10.92 -8.52
N GLY A 358 -12.76 -10.59 -9.81
CA GLY A 358 -12.18 -11.36 -10.90
C GLY A 358 -11.05 -10.58 -11.58
N VAL A 359 -9.85 -11.16 -11.62
CA VAL A 359 -8.62 -10.53 -12.13
C VAL A 359 -8.31 -11.02 -13.54
N MET A 360 -7.93 -10.09 -14.40
CA MET A 360 -7.48 -10.31 -15.78
C MET A 360 -5.97 -10.09 -15.89
N ARG A 361 -5.27 -10.96 -16.61
CA ARG A 361 -3.79 -10.94 -16.65
C ARG A 361 -3.19 -9.75 -17.41
N ALA A 362 -3.72 -9.44 -18.59
CA ALA A 362 -3.11 -8.44 -19.48
C ALA A 362 -4.14 -7.67 -20.33
N PRO A 363 -5.10 -6.95 -19.72
CA PRO A 363 -6.01 -6.09 -20.47
C PRO A 363 -5.37 -4.78 -20.95
N ALA A 364 -5.73 -4.37 -22.16
CA ALA A 364 -5.54 -3.02 -22.66
C ALA A 364 -6.71 -2.13 -22.23
N CYS A 365 -6.45 -1.19 -21.31
CA CYS A 365 -7.45 -0.19 -20.90
C CYS A 365 -7.22 1.13 -21.64
N GLY A 366 -8.22 1.63 -22.35
CA GLY A 366 -8.21 2.91 -23.06
C GLY A 366 -9.17 3.92 -22.44
N LEU A 367 -8.71 5.17 -22.26
CA LEU A 367 -9.48 6.24 -21.62
C LEU A 367 -9.82 7.37 -22.59
N THR A 368 -11.11 7.65 -22.77
CA THR A 368 -11.59 8.72 -23.68
C THR A 368 -12.44 9.77 -22.95
N LYS A 369 -12.55 10.95 -23.57
CA LYS A 369 -13.44 12.03 -23.12
C LYS A 369 -14.82 11.84 -23.77
N PRO A 370 -15.92 12.24 -23.13
CA PRO A 370 -17.21 12.32 -23.81
C PRO A 370 -17.10 13.26 -25.00
N CYS A 371 -17.58 12.83 -26.17
CA CYS A 371 -17.59 13.68 -27.36
C CYS A 371 -18.57 14.85 -27.14
N SER A 372 -18.08 16.09 -27.22
CA SER A 372 -18.91 17.29 -26.98
C SER A 372 -19.47 17.92 -28.26
N SER A 373 -19.36 17.29 -29.43
CA SER A 373 -19.81 17.86 -30.71
C SER A 373 -21.02 17.11 -31.28
N LYS A 374 -22.14 17.83 -31.47
CA LYS A 374 -23.35 17.40 -32.20
C LYS A 374 -23.15 17.31 -33.73
N THR A 375 -21.96 16.99 -34.20
CA THR A 375 -21.66 16.86 -35.63
C THR A 375 -20.98 15.51 -35.87
N GLY A 376 -21.64 14.66 -36.66
CA GLY A 376 -21.29 13.25 -36.91
C GLY A 376 -20.01 13.04 -37.70
N ARG A 377 -18.86 13.45 -37.15
CA ARG A 377 -17.54 12.98 -37.55
C ARG A 377 -16.70 12.78 -36.30
N SER A 378 -16.63 11.55 -35.83
CA SER A 378 -15.63 11.12 -34.85
C SER A 378 -14.26 11.12 -35.53
N SER A 379 -13.45 12.15 -35.28
CA SER A 379 -12.00 12.04 -35.47
C SER A 379 -11.45 11.02 -34.46
N PRO A 380 -10.43 10.22 -34.82
CA PRO A 380 -9.84 9.24 -33.91
C PRO A 380 -9.09 10.00 -32.82
N ILE A 381 -9.77 10.26 -31.70
CA ILE A 381 -9.20 10.89 -30.51
C ILE A 381 -8.23 9.88 -29.89
N GLU A 382 -6.97 10.28 -29.76
CA GLU A 382 -5.88 9.52 -29.12
C GLU A 382 -6.37 8.73 -27.89
N ALA A 383 -6.46 7.42 -28.06
CA ALA A 383 -6.58 6.49 -26.95
C ALA A 383 -5.22 6.49 -26.24
N ALA A 384 -5.11 7.24 -25.15
CA ALA A 384 -4.05 6.98 -24.18
C ALA A 384 -4.33 5.58 -23.63
N SER A 385 -3.63 4.59 -24.17
CA SER A 385 -3.65 3.24 -23.65
C SER A 385 -2.97 3.27 -22.29
N VAL A 386 -3.73 2.97 -21.24
CA VAL A 386 -3.18 2.66 -19.91
C VAL A 386 -2.14 1.56 -20.06
N ALA A 387 -2.28 0.62 -21.01
CA ALA A 387 -1.22 -0.37 -21.31
C ALA A 387 0.07 0.28 -21.84
N GLN A 388 -0.02 1.34 -22.64
CA GLN A 388 1.16 2.06 -23.14
C GLN A 388 1.84 2.88 -22.03
N VAL A 389 1.09 3.37 -21.03
CA VAL A 389 1.60 4.01 -19.81
C VAL A 389 2.18 2.98 -18.83
N LEU A 390 1.53 1.83 -18.66
CA LEU A 390 2.02 0.67 -17.91
C LEU A 390 3.34 0.14 -18.51
N LEU A 391 3.49 0.17 -19.84
CA LEU A 391 4.74 -0.16 -20.55
C LEU A 391 5.77 0.99 -20.56
N THR A 392 5.37 2.27 -20.56
CA THR A 392 6.34 3.41 -20.50
C THR A 392 6.89 3.63 -19.10
N ALA A 393 6.10 3.40 -18.05
CA ALA A 393 6.60 3.37 -16.67
C ALA A 393 7.70 2.32 -16.49
N HIS A 394 7.62 1.20 -17.22
CA HIS A 394 8.67 0.18 -17.21
C HIS A 394 9.91 0.55 -18.07
N ARG A 395 9.73 1.28 -19.19
CA ARG A 395 10.84 1.68 -20.06
C ARG A 395 11.65 2.89 -19.57
N ALA A 396 11.12 3.69 -18.65
CA ALA A 396 11.78 4.90 -18.19
C ALA A 396 12.87 4.65 -17.11
N GLU A 397 12.93 3.46 -16.48
CA GLU A 397 13.77 3.25 -15.29
C GLU A 397 14.66 1.99 -15.31
N THR A 398 14.92 1.38 -16.47
CA THR A 398 16.06 0.44 -16.63
C THR A 398 17.22 1.08 -17.40
N PRO A 399 18.27 1.61 -16.76
CA PRO A 399 19.55 1.81 -17.41
C PRO A 399 20.36 0.51 -17.26
N VAL A 400 19.92 -0.59 -17.88
CA VAL A 400 20.87 -1.68 -18.15
C VAL A 400 21.68 -1.24 -19.35
N ARG A 401 22.82 -0.60 -19.09
CA ARG A 401 23.93 -0.48 -20.03
C ARG A 401 24.35 -1.89 -20.42
N VAL A 402 23.74 -2.45 -21.46
CA VAL A 402 24.40 -3.48 -22.26
C VAL A 402 25.40 -2.72 -23.14
N GLN A 403 26.57 -2.43 -22.58
CA GLN A 403 27.75 -2.24 -23.41
C GLN A 403 28.04 -3.60 -24.04
N SER A 404 27.61 -3.75 -25.29
CA SER A 404 28.04 -4.85 -26.14
C SER A 404 29.55 -4.74 -26.34
N ASN A 405 30.33 -5.43 -25.49
CA ASN A 405 31.72 -5.74 -25.78
C ASN A 405 31.76 -6.81 -26.88
N ALA A 406 31.49 -6.39 -28.12
CA ALA A 406 31.81 -7.14 -29.32
C ALA A 406 33.33 -7.02 -29.60
N ALA A 407 34.15 -7.52 -28.68
CA ALA A 407 35.61 -7.53 -28.83
C ALA A 407 36.29 -8.60 -27.96
N THR A 408 35.68 -9.77 -27.74
CA THR A 408 36.39 -10.92 -27.16
C THR A 408 35.69 -12.26 -27.45
N ALA A 409 35.44 -12.55 -28.73
CA ALA A 409 35.00 -13.87 -29.16
C ALA A 409 35.50 -14.18 -30.59
N ALA A 410 36.76 -13.84 -30.87
CA ALA A 410 37.42 -14.14 -32.13
C ALA A 410 38.89 -14.55 -31.91
N VAL A 411 39.13 -15.40 -30.91
CA VAL A 411 40.38 -16.18 -30.78
C VAL A 411 40.02 -17.58 -30.28
N HIS A 412 39.29 -18.34 -31.09
CA HIS A 412 39.34 -19.80 -31.13
C HIS A 412 38.38 -20.33 -32.21
N ALA A 413 38.74 -20.11 -33.47
CA ALA A 413 38.19 -20.86 -34.60
C ALA A 413 39.19 -20.79 -35.77
N ARG A 414 40.38 -21.38 -35.56
CA ARG A 414 41.28 -21.82 -36.63
C ARG A 414 41.22 -23.33 -36.63
N ALA A 415 40.40 -23.93 -37.49
CA ALA A 415 40.70 -25.20 -38.16
C ALA A 415 39.54 -25.56 -39.11
N TYR A 416 39.92 -25.96 -40.33
CA TYR A 416 39.15 -26.66 -41.36
C TYR A 416 38.13 -25.90 -42.23
N GLY A 417 38.35 -26.00 -43.55
CA GLY A 417 37.28 -25.97 -44.55
C GLY A 417 37.43 -24.96 -45.69
N ARG A 418 38.22 -25.31 -46.72
CA ARG A 418 38.22 -24.67 -48.05
C ARG A 418 36.91 -24.95 -48.80
N LEU A 419 36.48 -24.01 -49.65
CA LEU A 419 35.90 -24.14 -51.03
C LEU A 419 35.05 -22.88 -51.32
N ASP A 420 35.57 -21.88 -52.02
CA ASP A 420 35.52 -21.67 -53.48
C ASP A 420 34.14 -21.27 -54.03
N GLN A 421 33.98 -19.99 -54.45
CA GLN A 421 33.54 -19.56 -55.80
C GLN A 421 33.24 -18.05 -55.92
N ARG A 422 34.19 -17.34 -56.55
CA ARG A 422 34.10 -16.46 -57.75
C ARG A 422 32.98 -15.40 -57.98
N ARG A 423 33.50 -14.18 -58.32
CA ARG A 423 33.06 -13.14 -59.33
C ARG A 423 31.93 -12.17 -58.89
N LEU A 424 31.95 -10.84 -59.14
CA LEU A 424 32.56 -9.93 -60.13
C LEU A 424 33.02 -8.59 -59.45
N ARG A 425 34.21 -8.01 -59.75
CA ARG A 425 34.52 -6.92 -60.73
C ARG A 425 33.46 -5.79 -60.78
N THR A 426 33.76 -4.51 -60.53
CA THR A 426 34.66 -3.61 -61.29
C THR A 426 35.16 -2.39 -60.48
N ARG A 427 36.22 -1.74 -60.98
CA ARG A 427 37.07 -0.69 -60.37
C ARG A 427 36.80 0.75 -60.95
N PRO A 428 37.45 1.82 -60.41
CA PRO A 428 37.04 3.25 -60.41
C PRO A 428 37.72 4.09 -61.51
N PRO A 429 37.74 5.45 -61.43
CA PRO A 429 39.04 6.11 -61.12
C PRO A 429 39.08 7.55 -60.49
N LEU A 430 40.23 7.87 -59.83
CA LEU A 430 41.09 9.10 -59.90
C LEU A 430 40.63 10.44 -59.22
N LEU A 431 41.43 11.31 -58.55
CA LEU A 431 42.87 11.69 -58.52
C LEU A 431 43.26 12.52 -57.24
N LEU A 432 44.56 12.42 -56.84
CA LEU A 432 45.49 13.40 -56.17
C LEU A 432 45.13 14.01 -54.77
N ARG A 433 46.02 14.25 -53.78
CA ARG A 433 47.50 14.43 -53.70
C ARG A 433 47.95 14.37 -52.21
N ARG A 434 49.03 13.62 -51.89
CA ARG A 434 50.24 13.89 -51.04
C ARG A 434 50.17 14.98 -49.92
N LEU A 435 50.75 14.93 -48.70
CA LEU A 435 51.96 14.32 -48.08
C LEU A 435 51.95 14.56 -46.53
N LEU A 436 52.62 13.68 -45.75
CA LEU A 436 53.09 13.78 -44.33
C LEU A 436 54.22 14.86 -44.15
N PRO A 437 54.87 15.16 -42.98
CA PRO A 437 55.03 14.44 -41.67
C PRO A 437 54.86 15.34 -40.40
N ALA A 438 54.72 14.88 -39.14
CA ALA A 438 55.58 14.20 -38.13
C ALA A 438 56.66 15.05 -37.38
N LEU A 439 56.72 14.83 -36.05
CA LEU A 439 57.80 15.01 -35.04
C LEU A 439 57.96 16.32 -34.20
N LEU A 440 57.56 16.19 -32.92
CA LEU A 440 58.37 16.19 -31.66
C LEU A 440 59.23 17.40 -31.23
N LEU A 441 59.08 17.77 -29.94
CA LEU A 441 60.07 18.19 -28.89
C LEU A 441 59.28 18.99 -27.81
N ARG A 442 59.49 19.03 -26.48
CA ARG A 442 60.44 18.45 -25.50
C ARG A 442 59.90 18.80 -24.08
N THR A 443 59.70 17.78 -23.24
CA THR A 443 60.20 17.64 -21.85
C THR A 443 60.24 18.80 -20.81
N LEU A 444 59.63 18.54 -19.63
CA LEU A 444 60.20 18.58 -18.24
C LEU A 444 60.55 19.98 -17.66
N LEU A 445 60.26 20.43 -16.42
CA LEU A 445 60.03 19.85 -15.09
C LEU A 445 59.43 20.92 -14.11
N TRP A 446 58.77 20.42 -13.06
CA TRP A 446 58.35 20.97 -11.73
C TRP A 446 59.50 21.73 -10.95
N PRO A 447 59.40 22.19 -9.66
CA PRO A 447 58.24 22.45 -8.78
C PRO A 447 58.30 23.67 -7.79
N THR A 448 57.12 23.95 -7.18
CA THR A 448 56.85 24.24 -5.73
C THR A 448 57.17 25.57 -4.99
N LEU A 449 56.19 25.94 -4.13
CA LEU A 449 56.22 26.41 -2.71
C LEU A 449 55.85 27.88 -2.34
N LEU A 450 54.79 27.95 -1.51
CA LEU A 450 54.65 28.59 -0.18
C LEU A 450 54.30 30.09 0.03
N ARG A 451 53.45 30.24 1.08
CA ARG A 451 53.16 31.38 1.98
C ARG A 451 52.18 32.42 1.41
N GLY A 452 51.16 32.89 2.11
CA GLY A 452 50.85 32.90 3.54
C GLY A 452 50.55 34.33 4.00
N LEU A 453 49.63 34.47 4.96
CA LEU A 453 49.35 35.62 5.84
C LEU A 453 48.23 36.65 5.51
N LEU A 454 47.35 36.77 6.53
CA LEU A 454 46.79 37.97 7.18
C LEU A 454 45.38 38.49 6.83
N LEU A 455 44.50 38.37 7.83
CA LEU A 455 43.23 39.06 8.14
C LEU A 455 43.45 40.57 8.44
N PRO A 456 42.47 41.34 8.98
CA PRO A 456 41.21 41.85 8.40
C PRO A 456 41.04 43.38 8.64
N GLY A 457 39.97 44.04 8.13
CA GLY A 457 39.57 45.38 8.60
C GLY A 457 38.73 46.19 7.60
N LEU A 458 37.46 46.49 7.91
CA LEU A 458 36.99 47.75 8.52
C LEU A 458 36.99 48.96 7.57
N ARG A 459 35.79 49.35 7.09
CA ARG A 459 35.12 50.65 7.39
C ARG A 459 34.14 51.10 6.29
N LEU A 460 32.89 51.38 6.75
CA LEU A 460 32.06 52.59 6.55
C LEU A 460 32.00 53.19 5.13
N ARG A 461 30.84 53.57 4.57
CA ARG A 461 29.84 54.55 5.07
C ARG A 461 28.82 54.72 3.93
N ARG A 462 27.50 54.75 4.16
CA ARG A 462 26.60 55.93 4.14
C ARG A 462 25.20 55.38 3.74
N TRP A 463 24.04 55.88 4.14
CA TRP A 463 23.62 57.00 4.98
C TRP A 463 22.17 56.70 5.43
N LEU A 464 21.90 56.93 6.71
CA LEU A 464 20.57 57.05 7.31
C LEU A 464 19.80 58.20 6.63
N SER A 465 18.49 58.34 6.70
CA SER A 465 17.68 58.64 7.91
C SER A 465 16.32 59.15 7.36
N ARG A 466 15.15 59.02 7.97
CA ARG A 466 14.63 59.61 9.24
C ARG A 466 13.12 59.84 8.95
N LEU A 467 12.16 59.81 9.87
CA LEU A 467 12.10 59.49 11.30
C LEU A 467 10.62 59.63 11.73
N CYS A 468 10.26 58.89 12.79
CA CYS A 468 9.46 59.30 13.97
C CYS A 468 7.99 59.73 13.79
N LEU A 469 7.03 59.01 14.39
CA LEU A 469 6.70 58.77 15.82
C LEU A 469 5.61 59.75 16.30
N GLY A 470 4.57 59.21 16.94
CA GLY A 470 3.94 59.88 18.07
C GLY A 470 2.42 60.00 18.06
N LEU A 471 1.77 59.04 18.74
CA LEU A 471 0.78 59.26 19.82
C LEU A 471 -0.57 59.96 19.57
N SER A 472 -1.62 59.25 20.05
CA SER A 472 -2.77 59.74 20.84
C SER A 472 -4.14 59.98 20.18
N ARG A 473 -5.09 59.17 20.69
CA ARG A 473 -6.45 59.48 21.21
C ARG A 473 -7.59 60.01 20.31
N CYS A 474 -8.74 59.37 20.57
CA CYS A 474 -10.12 59.88 20.64
C CYS A 474 -10.88 60.21 19.34
N GLY A 475 -12.11 59.68 19.27
CA GLY A 475 -13.15 60.14 18.35
C GLY A 475 -14.29 59.13 18.18
N ALA A 476 -15.27 59.17 19.08
CA ALA A 476 -16.59 58.55 18.91
C ALA A 476 -17.53 59.48 18.11
N LEU A 477 -18.76 58.99 17.82
CA LEU A 477 -19.95 59.64 17.22
C LEU A 477 -20.00 59.66 15.67
N SER A 478 -21.13 59.38 14.98
CA SER A 478 -22.55 59.33 15.38
C SER A 478 -23.42 58.60 14.33
N GLU A 479 -24.63 58.23 14.75
CA GLU A 479 -25.91 58.37 14.03
C GLU A 479 -26.21 57.54 12.76
N ARG A 480 -27.16 56.59 12.83
CA ARG A 480 -28.61 56.88 12.71
C ARG A 480 -29.47 55.62 12.82
N THR A 481 -30.44 55.72 13.73
CA THR A 481 -31.61 54.86 13.89
C THR A 481 -32.74 55.22 12.92
N ALA A 482 -33.56 54.20 12.65
CA ALA A 482 -34.99 54.23 12.37
C ALA A 482 -35.47 54.71 10.99
N ASN A 483 -36.08 53.77 10.24
CA ASN A 483 -37.43 54.04 9.75
C ASN A 483 -38.33 52.80 9.85
N ARG A 484 -39.59 53.10 10.18
CA ARG A 484 -40.71 52.23 10.53
C ARG A 484 -41.29 51.50 9.31
N GLY A 485 -42.12 50.48 9.57
CA GLY A 485 -43.23 50.16 8.67
C GLY A 485 -43.72 48.72 8.73
N ASP A 486 -44.60 48.44 9.69
CA ASP A 486 -45.82 47.63 9.62
C ASP A 486 -45.90 46.34 8.79
N GLY A 487 -46.48 45.29 9.42
CA GLY A 487 -47.13 44.23 8.63
C GLY A 487 -47.43 42.92 9.37
N PHE A 488 -48.42 42.96 10.26
CA PHE A 488 -49.32 41.86 10.67
C PHE A 488 -49.21 40.48 9.97
N GLY A 489 -49.20 39.40 10.77
CA GLY A 489 -49.45 38.04 10.26
C GLY A 489 -49.41 36.93 11.33
N LYS A 490 -50.48 36.82 12.11
CA LYS A 490 -50.71 35.90 13.25
C LYS A 490 -50.79 34.40 12.88
N ARG A 491 -50.40 33.57 13.88
CA ARG A 491 -50.89 32.22 14.26
C ARG A 491 -50.49 31.06 13.32
N GLY A 492 -49.97 29.92 13.76
CA GLY A 492 -49.99 29.28 15.07
C GLY A 492 -51.19 28.34 15.22
N ARG A 493 -51.02 27.04 14.89
CA ARG A 493 -51.68 25.91 15.58
C ARG A 493 -51.13 24.56 15.13
N LEU A 494 -50.72 23.78 16.13
CA LEU A 494 -50.69 22.32 16.13
C LEU A 494 -52.11 21.74 15.98
N LEU A 495 -52.24 20.56 15.35
CA LEU A 495 -52.79 19.33 15.95
C LEU A 495 -53.03 18.20 14.92
N CYS A 496 -52.68 16.98 15.35
CA CYS A 496 -53.28 15.67 15.07
C CYS A 496 -53.46 15.14 13.63
N GLY A 497 -52.73 14.06 13.33
CA GLY A 497 -53.31 12.71 13.29
C GLY A 497 -54.16 12.30 12.09
N ARG A 498 -53.58 11.54 11.16
CA ARG A 498 -53.81 10.11 10.94
C ARG A 498 -52.80 9.57 9.94
#